data_AF-A0A1E5JU99-F1
#
_entry.id   AF-A0A1E5JU99-F1
#
_cell.length_a   1.000
_cell.length_b   1.000
_cell.length_c   1.000
_cell.angle_alpha   90.00
_cell.angle_beta   90.00
_cell.angle_gamma   90.00
#
_symmetry.space_group_name_H-M   'P 1'
#
loop_
_entity.id
_entity.type
_entity.pdbx_description
1 polymer ?
#
loop_
_entity_poly.entity_id
_entity_poly.type
_entity_poly.pdbx_seq_one_letter_code
_entity_poly.pdbx_strand_id
1 'polypeptide(L)'
;MYVISSKTAHRFVGYLEEEAVVSYTHYLEELDKGAIDNCPAPQVAKEYWGLEEHARLREVLLAVRHDEEEHRDVNHQLADTLAQGQAILTALKTE
;
A
#
# COMPACT_ATOMS: atom_id res chain seq x y z
N MET A 1 -16.39 10.97 5.35
CA MET A 1 -15.15 11.70 5.69
C MET A 1 -14.70 12.61 4.54
N TYR A 2 -14.40 12.07 3.36
CA TYR A 2 -13.97 12.85 2.18
C TYR A 2 -14.84 14.06 1.82
N VAL A 3 -16.18 13.93 1.90
CA VAL A 3 -17.13 15.04 1.64
C VAL A 3 -16.96 16.22 2.61
N ILE A 4 -16.59 15.94 3.87
CA ILE A 4 -16.50 16.94 4.93
C ILE A 4 -15.05 17.46 5.04
N SER A 5 -14.09 16.55 4.99
CA SER A 5 -12.67 16.87 5.03
C SER A 5 -11.85 15.79 4.33
N SER A 6 -11.49 16.06 3.08
CA SER A 6 -10.56 15.21 2.33
C SER A 6 -9.19 15.12 3.02
N LYS A 7 -8.73 16.21 3.64
CA LYS A 7 -7.47 16.25 4.39
C LYS A 7 -7.43 15.20 5.49
N THR A 8 -8.46 15.18 6.34
CA THR A 8 -8.55 14.19 7.43
C THR A 8 -8.69 12.79 6.87
N ALA A 9 -9.39 12.62 5.75
CA ALA A 9 -9.56 11.32 5.12
C ALA A 9 -8.22 10.73 4.64
N HIS A 10 -7.45 11.51 3.87
CA HIS A 10 -6.12 11.09 3.43
C HIS A 10 -5.19 10.83 4.61
N ARG A 11 -5.17 11.70 5.63
CA ARG A 11 -4.31 11.48 6.80
C ARG A 11 -4.68 10.19 7.54
N PHE A 12 -5.97 9.91 7.68
CA PHE A 12 -6.44 8.68 8.31
C PHE A 12 -6.03 7.45 7.50
N VAL A 13 -6.19 7.46 6.18
CA VAL A 13 -5.74 6.35 5.33
C VAL A 13 -4.24 6.16 5.45
N GLY A 14 -3.43 7.23 5.42
CA GLY A 14 -1.98 7.12 5.62
C GLY A 14 -1.59 6.36 6.89
N TYR A 15 -2.29 6.60 8.01
CA TYR A 15 -2.07 5.84 9.25
C TYR A 15 -2.55 4.38 9.17
N LEU A 16 -3.58 4.07 8.38
CA LEU A 16 -3.95 2.67 8.13
C LEU A 16 -2.85 1.96 7.35
N GLU A 17 -2.24 2.63 6.37
CA GLU A 17 -1.16 2.05 5.59
C GLU A 17 0.14 1.93 6.41
N GLU A 18 0.42 2.86 7.35
CA GLU A 18 1.48 2.66 8.35
C GLU A 18 1.33 1.34 9.09
N GLU A 19 0.12 1.05 9.60
CA GLU A 19 -0.17 -0.20 10.29
C GLU A 19 -0.19 -1.41 9.35
N ALA A 20 -0.56 -1.24 8.08
CA ALA A 20 -0.48 -2.28 7.07
C ALA A 20 0.99 -2.68 6.81
N VAL A 21 1.90 -1.71 6.68
CA VAL A 21 3.35 -1.97 6.52
C VAL A 21 3.92 -2.74 7.71
N VAL A 22 3.53 -2.36 8.94
CA VAL A 22 3.90 -3.08 10.17
C VAL A 22 3.34 -4.51 10.14
N SER A 23 2.07 -4.67 9.78
CA SER A 23 1.40 -5.98 9.72
C SER A 23 2.07 -6.93 8.72
N TYR A 24 2.38 -6.46 7.51
CA TYR A 24 3.08 -7.28 6.51
C TYR A 24 4.53 -7.57 6.90
N THR A 25 5.17 -6.68 7.65
CA THR A 25 6.50 -6.94 8.22
C THR A 25 6.44 -8.09 9.23
N HIS A 26 5.49 -8.07 10.17
CA HIS A 26 5.29 -9.19 11.09
C HIS A 26 4.92 -10.49 10.36
N TYR A 27 4.12 -10.42 9.29
CA TYR A 27 3.82 -11.59 8.47
C TYR A 27 5.11 -12.18 7.89
N LEU A 28 5.93 -11.35 7.23
CA LEU A 28 7.22 -11.79 6.68
C LEU A 28 8.12 -12.43 7.74
N GLU A 29 8.16 -11.87 8.95
CA GLU A 29 8.94 -12.45 10.05
C GLU A 29 8.44 -13.84 10.48
N GLU A 30 7.13 -14.03 10.61
CA GLU A 30 6.55 -15.34 10.96
C GLU A 30 6.74 -16.38 9.83
N LEU A 31 6.68 -15.93 8.58
CA LEU A 31 7.00 -16.76 7.42
C LEU A 31 8.48 -17.16 7.41
N ASP A 32 9.39 -16.21 7.67
CA ASP A 32 10.84 -16.45 7.70
C ASP A 32 11.26 -17.34 8.90
N LYS A 33 10.49 -17.32 10.00
CA LYS A 33 10.63 -18.26 11.13
C LYS A 33 10.09 -19.67 10.82
N GLY A 34 9.38 -19.84 9.70
CA GLY A 34 8.73 -21.09 9.32
C GLY A 34 7.44 -21.39 10.08
N ALA A 35 6.86 -20.41 10.78
CA ALA A 35 5.56 -20.55 11.43
C ALA A 35 4.41 -20.58 10.39
N ILE A 36 4.64 -20.02 9.20
CA ILE A 36 3.72 -20.01 8.08
C ILE A 36 4.39 -20.68 6.87
N ASP A 37 3.66 -21.57 6.19
CA ASP A 37 4.17 -22.23 4.98
C ASP A 37 4.33 -21.23 3.83
N ASN A 38 5.52 -21.17 3.26
CA ASN A 38 5.81 -20.33 2.11
C ASN A 38 5.31 -21.02 0.84
N CYS A 39 4.01 -21.09 0.60
CA CYS A 39 3.43 -21.80 -0.55
C CYS A 39 3.71 -21.08 -1.89
N PRO A 40 3.55 -21.75 -3.06
CA PRO A 40 3.69 -21.11 -4.35
C PRO A 40 2.72 -19.92 -4.52
N ALA A 41 3.20 -18.82 -5.11
CA ALA A 41 2.37 -17.63 -5.32
C ALA A 41 1.22 -17.94 -6.29
N PRO A 42 0.02 -17.37 -6.07
CA PRO A 42 -1.07 -17.45 -7.03
C PRO A 42 -0.69 -16.85 -8.39
N GLN A 43 -1.20 -17.42 -9.48
CA GLN A 43 -0.89 -16.94 -10.83
C GLN A 43 -1.25 -15.46 -11.03
N VAL A 44 -2.41 -15.03 -10.51
CA VAL A 44 -2.85 -13.63 -10.56
C VAL A 44 -1.85 -12.66 -9.90
N ALA A 45 -1.22 -13.08 -8.80
CA ALA A 45 -0.22 -12.26 -8.12
C ALA A 45 1.06 -12.15 -8.95
N LYS A 46 1.52 -13.27 -9.54
CA LYS A 46 2.70 -13.26 -10.41
C LYS A 46 2.51 -12.37 -11.62
N GLU A 47 1.34 -12.43 -12.24
CA GLU A 47 1.01 -11.59 -13.41
C GLU A 47 0.89 -10.11 -13.03
N TYR A 48 0.24 -9.80 -11.90
CA TYR A 48 0.02 -8.42 -11.47
C TYR A 48 1.32 -7.69 -11.10
N TRP A 49 2.16 -8.32 -10.27
CA TRP A 49 3.44 -7.75 -9.83
C TRP A 49 4.64 -8.11 -10.72
N GLY A 50 4.43 -8.88 -11.80
CA GLY A 50 5.51 -9.32 -12.69
C GLY A 50 6.54 -10.21 -12.00
N LEU A 51 6.09 -11.10 -11.10
CA LEU A 51 6.98 -12.00 -10.35
C LEU A 51 7.44 -13.19 -11.20
N GLU A 52 8.59 -13.75 -10.83
CA GLU A 52 9.15 -14.96 -11.44
C GLU A 52 8.18 -16.16 -11.40
N GLU A 53 8.31 -17.08 -12.35
CA GLU A 53 7.43 -18.26 -12.47
C GLU A 53 7.40 -19.12 -11.19
N HIS A 54 8.52 -19.17 -10.48
CA HIS A 54 8.69 -19.93 -9.23
C HIS A 54 8.52 -19.08 -7.96
N ALA A 55 8.01 -17.85 -8.08
CA ALA A 55 7.73 -17.00 -6.92
C ALA A 55 6.78 -17.68 -5.93
N ARG A 56 6.99 -17.40 -4.65
CA ARG A 56 6.27 -17.96 -3.51
C ARG A 56 5.57 -16.84 -2.74
N LEU A 57 4.86 -17.22 -1.68
CA LEU A 57 4.12 -16.30 -0.83
C LEU A 57 4.99 -15.15 -0.32
N ARG A 58 6.26 -15.43 0.02
CA ARG A 58 7.21 -14.43 0.49
C ARG A 58 7.39 -13.26 -0.49
N GLU A 59 7.56 -13.54 -1.78
CA GLU A 59 7.70 -12.50 -2.82
C GLU A 59 6.43 -11.66 -2.95
N VAL A 60 5.25 -12.29 -2.81
CA VAL A 60 3.97 -11.59 -2.81
C VAL A 60 3.86 -10.64 -1.61
N LEU A 61 4.20 -11.11 -0.40
CA LEU A 61 4.15 -10.28 0.81
C LEU A 61 5.10 -9.08 0.73
N LEU A 62 6.27 -9.25 0.12
CA LEU A 62 7.19 -8.14 -0.12
C LEU A 62 6.61 -7.12 -1.09
N ALA A 63 6.00 -7.58 -2.19
CA ALA A 63 5.38 -6.71 -3.18
C ALA A 63 4.21 -5.92 -2.56
N VAL A 64 3.32 -6.61 -1.84
CA VAL A 64 2.18 -5.95 -1.16
C VAL A 64 2.67 -4.93 -0.14
N ARG A 65 3.67 -5.28 0.70
CA ARG A 65 4.21 -4.31 1.67
C ARG A 65 4.76 -3.06 0.99
N HIS A 66 5.45 -3.22 -0.14
CA HIS A 66 5.96 -2.10 -0.91
C HIS A 66 4.83 -1.20 -1.44
N ASP A 67 3.73 -1.78 -1.92
CA ASP A 67 2.55 -1.02 -2.33
C ASP A 67 1.98 -0.21 -1.15
N GLU A 68 1.90 -0.80 0.05
CA GLU A 68 1.41 -0.08 1.24
C GLU A 68 2.36 1.04 1.70
N GLU A 69 3.68 0.88 1.51
CA GLU A 69 4.65 1.96 1.74
C GLU A 69 4.39 3.15 0.79
N GLU A 70 4.12 2.87 -0.49
CA GLU A 70 3.77 3.90 -1.48
C GLU A 70 2.42 4.55 -1.14
N HIS A 71 1.39 3.75 -0.82
CA HIS A 71 0.07 4.25 -0.43
C HIS A 71 0.13 5.14 0.80
N ARG A 72 0.92 4.75 1.81
CA ARG A 72 1.20 5.55 3.01
C ARG A 72 1.74 6.91 2.62
N ASP A 73 2.84 6.93 1.88
CA ASP A 73 3.57 8.16 1.56
C ASP A 73 2.71 9.09 0.71
N VAL A 74 2.00 8.56 -0.30
CA VAL A 74 1.07 9.33 -1.12
C VAL A 74 -0.04 9.93 -0.27
N ASN A 75 -0.68 9.15 0.62
CA ASN A 75 -1.79 9.68 1.43
C ASN A 75 -1.34 10.74 2.44
N HIS A 76 -0.16 10.59 3.05
CA HIS A 76 0.39 11.66 3.90
C HIS A 76 0.71 12.92 3.10
N GLN A 77 1.33 12.79 1.92
CA GLN A 77 1.61 13.93 1.03
C GLN A 77 0.33 14.64 0.58
N LEU A 78 -0.72 13.90 0.24
CA LEU A 78 -2.02 14.48 -0.13
C LEU A 78 -2.67 15.22 1.04
N ALA A 79 -2.58 14.68 2.25
CA ALA A 79 -3.05 15.36 3.45
C ALA A 79 -2.27 16.67 3.70
N ASP A 80 -0.96 16.67 3.51
CA ASP A 80 -0.10 17.85 3.70
C ASP A 80 -0.37 18.92 2.64
N THR A 81 -0.51 18.51 1.38
CA THR A 81 -0.90 19.37 0.27
C THR A 81 -2.22 20.10 0.56
N LEU A 82 -3.24 19.37 1.03
CA LEU A 82 -4.52 19.97 1.42
C LEU A 82 -4.41 20.87 2.66
N ALA A 83 -3.53 20.53 3.61
CA ALA A 83 -3.28 21.36 4.79
C ALA A 83 -2.67 22.72 4.43
N GLN A 84 -1.85 22.75 3.36
CA GLN A 84 -1.25 23.95 2.80
C GLN A 84 -2.21 24.75 1.90
N GLY A 85 -3.46 24.29 1.73
CA GLY A 85 -4.48 24.96 0.92
C GLY A 85 -4.32 24.76 -0.60
N GLN A 86 -3.50 23.80 -1.02
CA GLN A 86 -3.33 23.45 -2.42
C GLN A 86 -4.43 22.48 -2.88
N ALA A 87 -4.93 22.69 -4.10
CA ALA A 87 -5.92 21.79 -4.70
C ALA A 87 -5.24 20.53 -5.22
N ILE A 88 -5.72 19.34 -4.83
CA ILE A 88 -5.22 18.05 -5.38
C ILE A 88 -5.79 17.81 -6.79
N LEU A 89 -7.00 18.28 -7.07
CA LEU A 89 -7.61 18.16 -8.40
C LEU A 89 -7.10 19.27 -9.31
N THR A 90 -5.96 19.03 -9.96
CA THR A 90 -5.52 19.86 -11.09
C THR A 90 -6.29 19.43 -12.32
N ALA A 91 -7.19 20.31 -12.80
CA ALA A 91 -7.85 20.31 -14.10
C ALA A 91 -8.21 18.93 -14.69
N LEU A 92 -9.48 18.53 -14.55
CA LEU A 92 -10.12 17.75 -15.62
C LEU A 92 -9.90 18.55 -16.91
N LYS A 93 -8.98 18.10 -17.77
CA LYS A 93 -8.97 18.54 -19.15
C LYS A 93 -10.29 18.05 -19.74
N THR A 94 -11.28 18.92 -19.79
CA THR A 94 -12.35 18.81 -20.78
C THR A 94 -11.67 18.85 -22.14
N GLU A 95 -11.64 17.71 -22.81
CA GLU A 95 -11.49 17.66 -24.27
C GLU A 95 -12.65 18.39 -24.94
#